data_AF-A0A7V9NPA4-F1
#
_entry.id   AF-A0A7V9NPA4-F1
#
_cell.length_a   1.000
_cell.length_b   1.000
_cell.length_c   1.000
_cell.angle_alpha   90.00
_cell.angle_beta   90.00
_cell.angle_gamma   90.00
#
_symmetry.space_group_name_H-M   'P 1'
#
loop_
_entity.id
_entity.type
_entity.pdbx_description
1 polymer ?
#
loop_
_entity_poly.entity_id
_entity_poly.type
_entity_poly.pdbx_seq_one_letter_code
_entity_poly.pdbx_strand_id
1 'polypeptide(L)'
;MPLEDDKSRKLIDGGVVAPVPTRAVRKLGAEFVIAVDVLSSGATYWGSPSTLLGVFFQSAMMLLRTAAKHQHYRADVVIIPKISHLRPDEIGKMDEFIKAGEEAALEKIDEIKKLIFPEGKF
;
A
#
# COMPACT_ATOMS: atom_id res chain seq x y z
N MET A 1 -22.07 -1.70 -12.33
CA MET A 1 -22.14 -3.06 -11.74
C MET A 1 -20.72 -3.61 -11.67
N PRO A 2 -20.40 -4.52 -10.73
CA PRO A 2 -19.09 -5.17 -10.68
C PRO A 2 -18.80 -5.89 -12.00
N LEU A 3 -17.52 -5.97 -12.37
CA LEU A 3 -17.08 -6.76 -13.52
C LEU A 3 -17.39 -8.25 -13.26
N GLU A 4 -17.68 -9.01 -14.30
CA GLU A 4 -17.91 -10.46 -14.22
C GLU A 4 -16.86 -11.20 -15.04
N ASP A 5 -16.32 -12.29 -14.51
CA ASP A 5 -15.35 -13.14 -15.22
C ASP A 5 -16.02 -14.30 -15.98
N ASP A 6 -15.24 -15.07 -16.74
CA ASP A 6 -15.71 -16.22 -17.53
C ASP A 6 -16.38 -17.33 -16.70
N LYS A 7 -16.29 -17.26 -15.37
CA LYS A 7 -16.92 -18.20 -14.41
C LYS A 7 -18.12 -17.59 -13.70
N SER A 8 -18.64 -16.47 -14.20
CA SER A 8 -19.74 -15.71 -13.60
C SER A 8 -19.49 -15.24 -12.17
N ARG A 9 -18.22 -14.98 -11.81
CA ARG A 9 -17.87 -14.40 -10.52
C ARG A 9 -17.80 -12.89 -10.63
N LYS A 10 -18.44 -12.20 -9.70
CA LYS A 10 -18.34 -10.74 -9.57
C LYS A 10 -16.98 -10.35 -8.99
N LEU A 11 -16.29 -9.47 -9.68
CA LEU A 11 -14.96 -8.97 -9.34
C LEU A 11 -15.06 -7.57 -8.72
N ILE A 12 -14.32 -7.38 -7.65
CA ILE A 12 -14.12 -6.10 -6.97
C ILE A 12 -12.62 -5.86 -6.80
N ASP A 13 -12.25 -4.65 -6.36
CA ASP A 13 -10.86 -4.30 -6.08
C ASP A 13 -10.24 -5.29 -5.06
N GLY A 14 -9.08 -5.86 -5.41
CA GLY A 14 -8.38 -6.83 -4.57
C GLY A 14 -7.81 -6.23 -3.28
N GLY A 15 -7.66 -4.91 -3.20
CA GLY A 15 -7.19 -4.17 -2.04
C GLY A 15 -8.09 -4.33 -0.81
N VAL A 16 -9.34 -4.76 -0.99
CA VAL A 16 -10.24 -5.10 0.13
C VAL A 16 -9.83 -6.40 0.84
N VAL A 17 -9.04 -7.26 0.19
CA VAL A 17 -8.56 -8.55 0.72
C VAL A 17 -7.06 -8.54 0.96
N ALA A 18 -6.30 -8.01 0.00
CA ALA A 18 -4.84 -8.01 -0.01
C ALA A 18 -4.30 -6.65 -0.48
N PRO A 19 -4.38 -5.60 0.37
CA PRO A 19 -3.91 -4.26 0.02
C PRO A 19 -2.41 -4.21 -0.30
N VAL A 20 -1.60 -5.11 0.27
CA VAL A 20 -0.17 -5.24 -0.04
C VAL A 20 0.13 -6.72 -0.29
N PRO A 21 -0.05 -7.24 -1.51
CA PRO A 21 -0.14 -8.68 -1.79
C PRO A 21 1.21 -9.42 -1.80
N THR A 22 2.07 -9.18 -0.80
CA THR A 22 3.42 -9.78 -0.64
C THR A 22 3.40 -11.31 -0.72
N ARG A 23 2.38 -11.96 -0.16
CA ARG A 23 2.18 -13.41 -0.25
C ARG A 23 1.99 -13.89 -1.68
N ALA A 24 1.20 -13.17 -2.48
CA ALA A 24 0.91 -13.56 -3.85
C ALA A 24 2.18 -13.46 -4.70
N VAL A 25 2.90 -12.34 -4.62
CA VAL A 25 4.15 -12.16 -5.39
C VAL A 25 5.24 -13.16 -5.00
N ARG A 26 5.36 -13.54 -3.72
CA ARG A 26 6.25 -14.65 -3.33
C ARG A 26 5.86 -15.99 -3.93
N LYS A 27 4.56 -16.31 -3.96
CA LYS A 27 4.08 -17.54 -4.61
C LYS A 27 4.34 -17.56 -6.11
N LEU A 28 4.46 -16.38 -6.75
CA LEU A 28 4.83 -16.24 -8.16
C LEU A 28 6.34 -16.43 -8.40
N GLY A 29 7.14 -16.67 -7.36
CA GLY A 29 8.57 -16.94 -7.49
C GLY A 29 9.47 -15.71 -7.40
N ALA A 30 8.96 -14.60 -6.87
CA ALA A 30 9.80 -13.41 -6.65
C ALA A 30 10.96 -13.72 -5.69
N GLU A 31 12.19 -13.50 -6.16
CA GLU A 31 13.42 -13.63 -5.37
C GLU A 31 13.51 -12.57 -4.27
N PHE A 32 13.14 -11.33 -4.61
CA PHE A 32 13.04 -10.21 -3.70
C PHE A 32 11.67 -9.56 -3.78
N VAL A 33 11.17 -9.06 -2.65
CA VAL A 33 9.89 -8.35 -2.57
C VAL A 33 10.10 -7.01 -1.86
N ILE A 34 10.03 -5.95 -2.64
CA ILE A 34 9.99 -4.57 -2.16
C ILE A 34 8.53 -4.13 -2.18
N ALA A 35 7.94 -3.93 -1.00
CA ALA A 35 6.54 -3.55 -0.86
C ALA A 35 6.40 -2.04 -0.68
N VAL A 36 5.37 -1.44 -1.29
CA VAL A 36 4.97 -0.05 -1.05
C VAL A 36 3.60 -0.05 -0.39
N ASP A 37 3.51 0.45 0.84
CA ASP A 37 2.27 0.54 1.60
C ASP A 37 1.82 2.00 1.75
N VAL A 38 0.78 2.36 0.99
CA VAL A 38 0.18 3.70 1.00
C VAL A 38 -0.95 3.87 2.03
N LEU A 39 -1.40 2.78 2.66
CA LEU A 39 -2.50 2.78 3.64
C LEU A 39 -1.99 3.01 5.06
N SER A 40 -0.81 2.47 5.38
CA SER A 40 -0.22 2.55 6.72
C SER A 40 0.32 3.92 7.10
N SER A 41 0.42 4.84 6.15
CA SER A 41 0.82 6.25 6.38
C SER A 41 -0.06 6.95 7.42
N GLY A 42 -1.28 6.47 7.63
CA GLY A 42 -2.18 6.90 8.69
C GLY A 42 -2.86 8.23 8.35
N ALA A 43 -3.86 8.17 7.46
CA ALA A 43 -4.56 9.37 7.01
C ALA A 43 -5.09 10.21 8.19
N THR A 44 -4.67 11.48 8.22
CA THR A 44 -5.04 12.47 9.24
C THR A 44 -6.16 13.41 8.76
N TYR A 45 -6.51 13.36 7.48
CA TYR A 45 -7.56 14.21 6.88
C TYR A 45 -8.99 13.73 7.16
N TRP A 46 -9.19 12.50 7.65
CA TRP A 46 -10.49 12.01 8.08
C TRP A 46 -10.76 12.53 9.50
N GLY A 47 -11.61 13.54 9.63
CA GLY A 47 -12.16 13.95 10.93
C GLY A 47 -13.08 12.88 11.53
N SER A 48 -13.62 13.15 12.73
CA SER A 48 -14.59 12.25 13.38
C SER A 48 -15.87 12.11 12.55
N PRO A 49 -16.31 10.89 12.20
CA PRO A 49 -17.53 10.70 11.42
C PRO A 49 -18.75 11.11 12.24
N SER A 50 -19.68 11.81 11.59
CA SER A 50 -20.94 12.27 12.18
C SER A 50 -22.15 11.42 11.76
N THR A 51 -21.95 10.39 10.94
CA THR A 51 -23.02 9.53 10.40
C THR A 51 -22.68 8.05 10.59
N LEU A 52 -23.72 7.19 10.68
CA LEU A 52 -23.54 5.74 10.77
C LEU A 52 -22.75 5.17 9.58
N LEU A 53 -23.01 5.70 8.38
CA LEU A 53 -22.27 5.30 7.18
C LEU A 53 -20.79 5.73 7.27
N GLY A 54 -20.52 6.92 7.81
CA GLY A 54 -19.15 7.39 8.07
C GLY A 54 -18.40 6.52 9.08
N VAL A 55 -19.06 6.12 10.18
CA VAL A 55 -18.49 5.21 11.18
C VAL A 55 -18.15 3.86 10.56
N PHE A 56 -19.04 3.31 9.73
CA PHE A 56 -18.80 2.07 9.01
C PHE A 56 -17.58 2.16 8.09
N PHE A 57 -17.50 3.19 7.25
CA PHE A 57 -16.36 3.38 6.35
C PHE A 57 -15.04 3.57 7.11
N GLN A 58 -15.04 4.36 8.18
CA GLN A 58 -13.84 4.55 9.00
C GLN A 58 -13.37 3.23 9.62
N SER A 59 -14.31 2.42 10.13
CA SER A 59 -14.01 1.11 10.71
C SER A 59 -13.43 0.15 9.65
N ALA A 60 -14.02 0.12 8.45
CA ALA A 60 -13.51 -0.66 7.33
C ALA A 60 -12.09 -0.23 6.93
N MET A 61 -11.84 1.08 6.82
CA MET A 61 -10.50 1.60 6.55
C MET A 61 -9.49 1.22 7.63
N MET A 62 -9.88 1.20 8.90
CA MET A 62 -9.01 0.80 10.01
C MET A 62 -8.62 -0.69 9.91
N LEU A 63 -9.56 -1.55 9.53
CA LEU A 63 -9.30 -2.97 9.27
C LEU A 63 -8.33 -3.16 8.10
N LEU A 64 -8.54 -2.44 6.98
CA LEU A 64 -7.65 -2.50 5.83
C LEU A 64 -6.22 -2.05 6.16
N ARG A 65 -6.07 -0.96 6.94
CA ARG A 65 -4.75 -0.51 7.42
C ARG A 65 -4.08 -1.58 8.28
N THR A 66 -4.83 -2.22 9.17
CA THR A 66 -4.32 -3.29 10.03
C THR A 66 -3.89 -4.50 9.19
N ALA A 67 -4.68 -4.86 8.18
CA ALA A 67 -4.35 -5.94 7.26
C ALA A 67 -3.11 -5.63 6.43
N ALA A 68 -2.95 -4.39 5.94
CA ALA A 68 -1.76 -3.94 5.20
C ALA A 68 -0.48 -4.13 6.03
N LYS A 69 -0.48 -3.65 7.29
CA LYS A 69 0.64 -3.86 8.23
C LYS A 69 0.96 -5.34 8.44
N HIS A 70 -0.05 -6.18 8.59
CA HIS A 70 0.14 -7.62 8.78
C HIS A 70 0.57 -8.33 7.50
N GLN A 71 0.52 -7.71 6.32
CA GLN A 71 1.00 -8.29 5.07
C GLN A 71 2.47 -7.96 4.80
N HIS A 72 3.12 -7.15 5.64
CA HIS A 72 4.54 -6.80 5.49
C HIS A 72 5.51 -7.97 5.67
N TYR A 73 5.16 -8.99 6.46
CA TYR A 73 6.06 -10.10 6.86
C TYR A 73 6.70 -10.93 5.73
N ARG A 74 6.27 -10.77 4.48
CA ARG A 74 6.84 -11.45 3.30
C ARG A 74 7.61 -10.53 2.35
N ALA A 75 7.67 -9.24 2.67
CA ALA A 75 8.53 -8.29 2.00
C ALA A 75 9.92 -8.29 2.65
N ASP A 76 10.96 -8.11 1.83
CA ASP A 76 12.32 -7.87 2.32
C ASP A 76 12.48 -6.41 2.74
N VAL A 77 11.87 -5.50 1.99
CA VAL A 77 11.86 -4.06 2.26
C VAL A 77 10.44 -3.54 2.16
N VAL A 78 10.03 -2.69 3.10
CA VAL A 78 8.74 -1.99 3.07
C VAL A 78 8.98 -0.49 3.02
N ILE A 79 8.40 0.15 2.00
CA ILE A 79 8.41 1.60 1.79
C ILE A 79 7.04 2.13 2.18
N ILE A 80 7.01 3.13 3.08
CA ILE A 80 5.77 3.77 3.55
C ILE A 80 5.90 5.28 3.30
N PRO A 81 5.35 5.82 2.19
CA PRO A 81 5.46 7.23 1.89
C PRO A 81 4.66 8.09 2.87
N LYS A 82 5.18 9.29 3.18
CA LYS A 82 4.59 10.26 4.12
C LYS A 82 3.48 11.06 3.44
N ILE A 83 2.34 10.42 3.20
CA ILE A 83 1.18 10.98 2.47
C ILE A 83 -0.07 11.09 3.33
N SER A 84 0.06 11.06 4.66
CA SER A 84 -1.08 11.05 5.60
C SER A 84 -1.98 12.27 5.50
N HIS A 85 -1.43 13.42 5.09
CA HIS A 85 -2.14 14.68 4.89
C HIS A 85 -2.81 14.81 3.52
N LEU A 86 -2.49 13.91 2.59
CA LEU A 86 -3.02 13.94 1.22
C LEU A 86 -4.23 13.04 1.07
N ARG A 87 -5.28 13.56 0.43
CA ARG A 87 -6.44 12.74 0.12
C ARG A 87 -6.24 12.01 -1.21
N PRO A 88 -6.61 10.72 -1.32
CA PRO A 88 -6.47 9.95 -2.56
C PRO A 88 -7.21 10.53 -3.78
N ASP A 89 -8.23 11.36 -3.56
CA ASP A 89 -9.02 12.02 -4.61
C ASP A 89 -8.46 13.38 -5.05
N GLU A 90 -7.38 13.88 -4.44
CA GLU A 90 -6.73 15.15 -4.80
C GLU A 90 -5.76 14.97 -5.99
N ILE A 91 -6.31 14.70 -7.18
CA ILE A 91 -5.53 14.48 -8.41
C ILE A 91 -4.59 15.66 -8.73
N GLY A 92 -4.97 16.89 -8.35
CA GLY A 92 -4.14 18.10 -8.55
C GLY A 92 -2.84 18.14 -7.72
N LYS A 93 -2.64 17.21 -6.77
CA LYS A 93 -1.42 17.09 -5.96
C LYS A 93 -0.51 15.94 -6.42
N MET A 94 -0.63 15.51 -7.67
CA MET A 94 0.15 14.39 -8.23
C MET A 94 1.66 14.54 -7.97
N ASP A 95 2.22 15.72 -8.22
CA ASP A 95 3.66 15.97 -8.02
C ASP A 95 4.09 15.76 -6.56
N GLU A 96 3.22 16.08 -5.60
CA GLU A 96 3.47 15.88 -4.18
C GLU A 96 3.44 14.39 -3.80
N PHE A 97 2.52 13.62 -4.37
CA PHE A 97 2.50 12.15 -4.21
C PHE A 97 3.76 11.50 -4.77
N ILE A 98 4.18 11.90 -5.97
CA ILE A 98 5.38 11.38 -6.63
C ILE A 98 6.61 11.68 -5.76
N LYS A 99 6.78 12.93 -5.35
CA LYS A 99 7.89 13.36 -4.51
C LYS A 99 7.94 12.61 -3.18
N ALA A 100 6.80 12.43 -2.51
CA ALA A 100 6.74 11.68 -1.27
C ALA A 100 7.12 10.19 -1.45
N GLY A 101 6.80 9.61 -2.61
CA GLY A 101 7.25 8.27 -3.00
C GLY A 101 8.76 8.19 -3.22
N GLU A 102 9.32 9.16 -3.96
CA GLU A 102 10.76 9.27 -4.22
C GLU A 102 11.56 9.41 -2.92
N GLU A 103 11.15 10.34 -2.05
CA GLU A 103 11.80 10.56 -0.75
C GLU A 103 11.78 9.28 0.11
N ALA A 104 10.62 8.60 0.19
CA ALA A 104 10.51 7.36 0.96
C ALA A 104 11.33 6.19 0.37
N ALA A 105 11.46 6.13 -0.96
CA ALA A 105 12.32 5.14 -1.62
C ALA A 105 13.81 5.46 -1.39
N LEU A 106 14.19 6.74 -1.44
CA LEU A 106 15.55 7.20 -1.15
C LEU A 106 15.95 6.91 0.31
N GLU A 107 15.04 7.08 1.27
CA GLU A 107 15.27 6.68 2.67
C GLU A 107 15.59 5.17 2.82
N LYS A 108 15.15 4.34 1.85
CA LYS A 108 15.36 2.89 1.84
C LYS A 108 16.41 2.42 0.83
N ILE A 109 17.08 3.34 0.14
CA ILE A 109 17.91 3.00 -1.02
C ILE A 109 19.08 2.08 -0.66
N ASP A 110 19.71 2.27 0.49
CA ASP A 110 20.84 1.44 0.93
C ASP A 110 20.40 0.02 1.29
N GLU A 111 19.21 -0.13 1.87
CA GLU A 111 18.60 -1.43 2.19
C GLU A 111 18.30 -2.21 0.89
N ILE A 112 17.70 -1.52 -0.09
CA ILE A 112 17.40 -2.06 -1.41
C ILE A 112 18.68 -2.45 -2.17
N LYS A 113 19.69 -1.57 -2.16
CA LYS A 113 20.97 -1.83 -2.82
C LYS A 113 21.69 -3.03 -2.22
N LYS A 114 21.70 -3.18 -0.89
CA LYS A 114 22.28 -4.35 -0.22
C LYS A 114 21.56 -5.64 -0.60
N LEU A 115 20.24 -5.57 -0.77
CA LEU A 115 19.42 -6.70 -1.16
C LEU A 115 19.73 -7.16 -2.59
N ILE A 116 19.82 -6.22 -3.53
CA ILE A 116 20.01 -6.51 -4.96
C ILE A 116 21.49 -6.75 -5.32
N PHE A 117 22.42 -6.09 -4.63
CA PHE A 117 23.86 -6.12 -4.91
C PHE A 117 24.68 -6.51 -3.66
N PRO A 118 24.57 -7.76 -3.18
CA PRO A 118 25.22 -8.20 -1.94
C PRO A 118 26.75 -8.16 -1.97
N GLU A 119 27.39 -8.15 -3.15
CA GLU A 119 28.85 -8.08 -3.32
C GLU A 119 29.43 -6.66 -3.48
N GLY A 120 28.63 -5.60 -3.31
CA GLY A 120 29.14 -4.21 -3.37
C GLY A 120 29.59 -3.75 -4.77
N LYS A 121 29.16 -4.43 -5.84
CA LYS A 121 29.37 -4.00 -7.22
C LYS A 121 28.33 -2.92 -7.56
N PHE A 122 28.76 -1.67 -7.63
CA PHE A 122 28.01 -0.55 -8.21
C PHE A 122 28.64 -0.15 -9.54
#